data_AF-Q5BPZ3-F1
#
_entry.id   AF-Q5BPZ3-F1
#
_cell.length_a   1.000
_cell.length_b   1.000
_cell.length_c   1.000
_cell.angle_alpha   90.00
_cell.angle_beta   90.00
_cell.angle_gamma   90.00
#
_symmetry.space_group_name_H-M   'P 1'
#
loop_
_entity.id
_entity.type
_entity.pdbx_description
1 polymer ?
#
loop_
_entity_poly.entity_id
_entity_poly.type
_entity_poly.pdbx_seq_one_letter_code
_entity_poly.pdbx_strand_id
1 'polypeptide(L)'
;MTRDWDRKIKVFSRFFQDLKRQGLLSKDSKCLCLGARVGQEVEALKRVGVNDSVGMDLVPYPPLVVKGDFHHQPFDDETFDFEFSNVFDHALYPDKFVGEIERTLRPGGLCVLHVALSTRSDKYSANDLFSVEALVKLFRQSEVVHVRNVDGFGLDTEVVFRKKRDSSILVRS
;
A
#
# COMPACT_ATOMS: atom_id res chain seq x y z
N MET A 1 -21.38 -10.69 -10.03
CA MET A 1 -20.28 -9.69 -10.01
C MET A 1 -20.63 -8.58 -10.99
N THR A 2 -20.37 -7.32 -10.65
CA THR A 2 -20.81 -6.16 -11.47
C THR A 2 -19.75 -5.78 -12.51
N ARG A 3 -20.14 -5.09 -13.59
CA ARG A 3 -19.18 -4.59 -14.60
C ARG A 3 -18.12 -3.66 -14.02
N ASP A 4 -18.47 -2.88 -12.98
CA ASP A 4 -17.53 -2.02 -12.28
C ASP A 4 -16.46 -2.83 -11.54
N TRP A 5 -16.88 -3.90 -10.84
CA TRP A 5 -15.99 -4.80 -10.12
C TRP A 5 -14.88 -5.37 -11.03
N ASP A 6 -15.25 -5.94 -12.16
CA ASP A 6 -14.27 -6.51 -13.10
C ASP A 6 -13.37 -5.44 -13.73
N ARG A 7 -13.89 -4.23 -13.96
CA ARG A 7 -13.09 -3.11 -14.49
C ARG A 7 -12.02 -2.71 -13.48
N LYS A 8 -12.36 -2.55 -12.21
CA LYS A 8 -11.42 -2.16 -11.15
C LYS A 8 -10.34 -3.22 -10.95
N ILE A 9 -10.73 -4.50 -10.91
CA ILE A 9 -9.75 -5.60 -10.83
C ILE A 9 -8.77 -5.56 -12.00
N LYS A 10 -9.23 -5.36 -13.23
CA LYS A 10 -8.33 -5.27 -14.39
C LYS A 10 -7.28 -4.16 -14.25
N VAL A 11 -7.68 -3.02 -13.69
CA VAL A 11 -6.76 -1.89 -13.43
C VAL A 11 -5.75 -2.25 -12.35
N PHE A 12 -6.20 -2.74 -11.19
CA PHE A 12 -5.29 -3.20 -10.14
C PHE A 12 -4.35 -4.32 -10.59
N SER A 13 -4.85 -5.31 -11.34
CA SER A 13 -4.02 -6.39 -11.87
C SER A 13 -2.91 -5.87 -12.78
N ARG A 14 -3.14 -4.79 -13.54
CA ARG A 14 -2.06 -4.16 -14.33
C ARG A 14 -0.99 -3.56 -13.41
N PHE A 15 -1.39 -2.81 -12.39
CA PHE A 15 -0.45 -2.25 -11.42
C PHE A 15 0.39 -3.33 -10.73
N PHE A 16 -0.24 -4.40 -10.25
CA PHE A 16 0.48 -5.49 -9.60
C PHE A 16 1.35 -6.30 -10.57
N GLN A 17 0.93 -6.52 -11.82
CA GLN A 17 1.81 -7.12 -12.83
C GLN A 17 3.03 -6.25 -13.12
N ASP A 18 2.87 -4.93 -13.14
CA ASP A 18 3.99 -4.01 -13.36
C ASP A 18 4.99 -4.05 -12.21
N LEU A 19 4.51 -4.10 -10.97
CA LEU A 19 5.36 -4.27 -9.78
C LEU A 19 6.10 -5.62 -9.80
N LYS A 20 5.43 -6.70 -10.22
CA LYS A 20 6.07 -8.02 -10.40
C LYS A 20 7.19 -7.97 -11.43
N ARG A 21 6.97 -7.33 -12.60
CA ARG A 21 8.01 -7.20 -13.64
C ARG A 21 9.22 -6.39 -13.19
N GLN A 22 9.02 -5.45 -12.26
CA GLN A 22 10.08 -4.66 -11.65
C GLN A 22 10.81 -5.37 -10.50
N GLY A 23 10.38 -6.58 -10.12
CA GLY A 23 10.93 -7.30 -8.97
C GLY A 23 10.51 -6.71 -7.61
N LEU A 24 9.45 -5.90 -7.58
CA LEU A 24 8.90 -5.25 -6.38
C LEU A 24 7.72 -6.03 -5.76
N LEU A 25 7.28 -7.11 -6.42
CA LEU A 25 6.24 -7.99 -5.89
C LEU A 25 6.58 -9.43 -6.28
N SER A 26 6.56 -10.34 -5.31
CA SER A 26 6.76 -11.77 -5.56
C SER A 26 5.42 -12.51 -5.52
N LYS A 27 5.32 -13.62 -6.25
CA LYS A 27 4.19 -14.56 -6.14
C LYS A 27 4.08 -15.20 -4.74
N ASP A 28 5.22 -15.27 -4.05
CA ASP A 28 5.36 -15.88 -2.73
C ASP A 28 5.22 -14.83 -1.60
N SER A 29 4.94 -13.58 -1.94
CA SER A 29 4.73 -12.50 -0.97
C SER A 29 3.43 -12.72 -0.19
N LYS A 30 3.50 -12.53 1.14
CA LYS A 30 2.33 -12.33 1.98
C LYS A 30 1.93 -10.85 1.93
N CYS A 31 0.71 -10.58 1.44
CA CYS A 31 0.25 -9.23 1.11
C CYS A 31 -0.93 -8.77 1.95
N LEU A 32 -0.91 -7.48 2.33
CA LEU A 32 -2.03 -6.78 2.93
C LEU A 32 -2.49 -5.61 2.05
N CYS A 33 -3.79 -5.48 1.86
CA CYS A 33 -4.42 -4.30 1.26
C CYS A 33 -5.19 -3.49 2.32
N LEU A 34 -4.81 -2.22 2.53
CA LEU A 34 -5.41 -1.35 3.53
C LEU A 34 -6.55 -0.52 2.93
N GLY A 35 -7.71 -0.51 3.60
CA GLY A 35 -8.91 0.16 3.10
C GLY A 35 -9.56 -0.60 1.94
N ALA A 36 -9.55 -1.94 2.02
CA ALA A 36 -9.86 -2.80 0.89
C ALA A 36 -11.34 -2.82 0.48
N ARG A 37 -12.22 -2.21 1.27
CA ARG A 37 -13.69 -2.21 1.06
C ARG A 37 -14.21 -3.62 0.79
N VAL A 38 -14.51 -3.90 -0.48
CA VAL A 38 -15.09 -5.16 -0.96
C VAL A 38 -14.02 -6.13 -1.51
N GLY A 39 -12.74 -5.75 -1.60
CA GLY A 39 -11.60 -6.64 -1.85
C GLY A 39 -11.11 -6.72 -3.30
N GLN A 40 -11.21 -5.63 -4.07
CA GLN A 40 -10.91 -5.64 -5.51
C GLN A 40 -9.42 -5.77 -5.80
N GLU A 41 -8.60 -5.10 -5.00
CA GLU A 41 -7.15 -5.19 -5.00
C GLU A 41 -6.67 -6.56 -4.52
N VAL A 42 -7.35 -7.17 -3.55
CA VAL A 42 -7.04 -8.52 -3.04
C VAL A 42 -7.30 -9.55 -4.14
N GLU A 43 -8.46 -9.47 -4.78
CA GLU A 43 -8.80 -10.32 -5.92
C GLU A 43 -7.82 -10.10 -7.08
N ALA A 44 -7.40 -8.87 -7.33
CA ALA A 44 -6.40 -8.57 -8.35
C ALA A 44 -5.02 -9.17 -8.05
N LEU A 45 -4.54 -9.11 -6.80
CA LEU A 45 -3.30 -9.77 -6.36
C LEU A 45 -3.36 -11.28 -6.60
N LYS A 46 -4.46 -11.91 -6.20
CA LYS A 46 -4.70 -13.34 -6.42
C LYS A 46 -4.69 -13.70 -7.92
N ARG A 47 -5.34 -12.89 -8.76
CA ARG A 47 -5.32 -13.10 -10.23
C ARG A 47 -3.96 -12.96 -10.87
N VAL A 48 -3.05 -12.17 -10.28
CA VAL A 48 -1.66 -12.08 -10.76
C VAL A 48 -0.75 -13.12 -10.11
N GLY A 49 -1.32 -14.06 -9.35
CA GLY A 49 -0.64 -15.23 -8.78
C GLY A 49 -0.03 -14.99 -7.40
N VAL A 50 -0.39 -13.91 -6.71
CA VAL A 50 0.00 -13.66 -5.31
C VAL A 50 -1.15 -14.13 -4.43
N ASN A 51 -1.11 -15.39 -4.03
CA ASN A 51 -2.29 -16.05 -3.43
C ASN A 51 -2.47 -15.74 -1.94
N ASP A 52 -1.37 -15.52 -1.22
CA ASP A 52 -1.38 -15.15 0.20
C ASP A 52 -1.64 -13.63 0.33
N SER A 53 -2.87 -13.24 0.02
CA SER A 53 -3.30 -11.85 0.01
C SER A 53 -4.63 -11.70 0.75
N VAL A 54 -4.67 -10.70 1.63
CA VAL A 54 -5.85 -10.33 2.42
C VAL A 54 -6.03 -8.82 2.42
N GLY A 55 -7.27 -8.36 2.48
CA GLY A 55 -7.61 -6.95 2.66
C GLY A 55 -8.07 -6.67 4.08
N MET A 56 -7.99 -5.43 4.51
CA MET A 56 -8.53 -4.97 5.78
C MET A 56 -9.35 -3.70 5.59
N ASP A 57 -10.51 -3.66 6.25
CA ASP A 57 -11.37 -2.47 6.30
C ASP A 57 -12.16 -2.45 7.61
N LEU A 58 -12.71 -1.29 7.98
CA LEU A 58 -13.57 -1.16 9.16
C LEU A 58 -14.84 -2.01 9.01
N VAL A 59 -15.34 -2.13 7.78
CA VAL A 59 -16.45 -3.00 7.40
C VAL A 59 -15.90 -4.21 6.63
N PRO A 60 -15.88 -5.42 7.22
CA PRO A 60 -15.31 -6.59 6.58
C PRO A 60 -16.14 -7.05 5.37
N TYR A 61 -15.49 -7.73 4.44
CA TYR A 61 -16.11 -8.41 3.30
C TYR A 61 -15.46 -9.79 3.07
N PRO A 62 -15.83 -10.80 3.89
CA PRO A 62 -15.24 -12.13 3.80
C PRO A 62 -15.52 -12.81 2.45
N PRO A 63 -14.60 -13.66 1.94
CA PRO A 63 -13.34 -14.06 2.56
C PRO A 63 -12.16 -13.12 2.24
N LEU A 64 -12.36 -12.07 1.44
CA LEU A 64 -11.28 -11.24 0.92
C LEU A 64 -10.81 -10.18 1.91
N VAL A 65 -11.73 -9.64 2.72
CA VAL A 65 -11.47 -8.50 3.59
C VAL A 65 -11.85 -8.84 5.03
N VAL A 66 -10.87 -8.73 5.93
CA VAL A 66 -11.06 -8.86 7.39
C VAL A 66 -11.35 -7.51 8.02
N LYS A 67 -11.89 -7.53 9.25
CA LYS A 67 -12.19 -6.32 10.00
C LYS A 67 -10.91 -5.76 10.62
N GLY A 68 -10.66 -4.46 10.47
CA GLY A 68 -9.61 -3.76 11.21
C GLY A 68 -9.54 -2.26 10.91
N ASP A 69 -8.78 -1.53 11.72
CA ASP A 69 -8.53 -0.09 11.58
C ASP A 69 -7.07 0.10 11.14
N PHE A 70 -6.82 0.84 10.07
CA PHE A 70 -5.45 1.08 9.60
C PHE A 70 -4.61 1.96 10.55
N HIS A 71 -5.23 2.63 11.52
CA HIS A 71 -4.49 3.30 12.60
C HIS A 71 -4.14 2.36 13.76
N HIS A 72 -4.67 1.13 13.77
CA HIS A 72 -4.38 0.07 14.73
C HIS A 72 -4.69 -1.30 14.11
N GLN A 73 -3.78 -1.77 13.26
CA GLN A 73 -3.93 -2.98 12.48
C GLN A 73 -3.95 -4.22 13.41
N PRO A 74 -4.89 -5.16 13.22
CA PRO A 74 -5.03 -6.36 14.04
C PRO A 74 -4.05 -7.47 13.60
N PHE A 75 -2.81 -7.09 13.28
CA PHE A 75 -1.75 -7.98 12.84
C PHE A 75 -0.50 -7.77 13.69
N ASP A 76 0.27 -8.84 13.86
CA ASP A 76 1.53 -8.81 14.57
C ASP A 76 2.59 -8.00 13.79
N ASP A 77 3.62 -7.57 14.49
CA ASP A 77 4.79 -6.92 13.89
C ASP A 77 5.43 -7.83 12.84
N GLU A 78 6.01 -7.25 11.79
CA GLU A 78 6.80 -7.97 10.79
C GLU A 78 6.07 -9.18 10.16
N THR A 79 4.80 -8.98 9.83
CA THR A 79 3.92 -10.02 9.28
C THR A 79 3.95 -10.07 7.75
N PHE A 80 3.98 -8.91 7.07
CA PHE A 80 3.76 -8.83 5.62
C PHE A 80 5.06 -8.51 4.86
N ASP A 81 5.18 -9.09 3.66
CA ASP A 81 6.27 -8.77 2.74
C ASP A 81 5.89 -7.56 1.85
N PHE A 82 4.60 -7.33 1.66
CA PHE A 82 4.08 -6.27 0.79
C PHE A 82 2.76 -5.69 1.33
N GLU A 83 2.65 -4.37 1.34
CA GLU A 83 1.41 -3.65 1.69
C GLU A 83 1.01 -2.69 0.57
N PHE A 84 -0.28 -2.63 0.27
CA PHE A 84 -0.84 -1.71 -0.71
C PHE A 84 -1.96 -0.87 -0.10
N SER A 85 -2.00 0.41 -0.43
CA SER A 85 -3.16 1.25 -0.14
C SER A 85 -3.38 2.32 -1.19
N ASN A 86 -4.64 2.65 -1.39
CA ASN A 86 -5.08 3.75 -2.21
C ASN A 86 -6.03 4.69 -1.44
N VAL A 87 -5.96 4.64 -0.10
CA VAL A 87 -6.82 5.41 0.81
C VAL A 87 -6.02 6.30 1.78
N PHE A 88 -4.71 6.47 1.57
CA PHE A 88 -3.88 7.31 2.43
C PHE A 88 -4.44 8.74 2.57
N ASP A 89 -4.97 9.32 1.49
CA ASP A 89 -5.61 10.64 1.50
C ASP A 89 -6.87 10.75 2.38
N HIS A 90 -7.37 9.61 2.89
CA HIS A 90 -8.49 9.51 3.81
C HIS A 90 -8.07 9.19 5.25
N ALA A 91 -6.77 9.05 5.53
CA ALA A 91 -6.28 8.77 6.87
C ALA A 91 -6.39 10.02 7.75
N LEU A 92 -7.13 9.92 8.86
CA LEU A 92 -7.28 11.00 9.82
C LEU A 92 -5.98 11.30 10.58
N TYR A 93 -5.17 10.25 10.81
CA TYR A 93 -3.87 10.35 11.46
C TYR A 93 -2.77 9.72 10.59
N PRO A 94 -2.20 10.47 9.62
CA PRO A 94 -1.20 9.95 8.69
C PRO A 94 0.02 9.33 9.37
N ASP A 95 0.51 9.91 10.47
CA ASP A 95 1.63 9.35 11.25
C ASP A 95 1.31 7.95 11.81
N LYS A 96 0.07 7.73 12.27
CA LYS A 96 -0.36 6.41 12.79
C LYS A 96 -0.55 5.41 11.66
N PHE A 97 -1.11 5.85 10.52
CA PHE A 97 -1.27 5.02 9.32
C PHE A 97 0.10 4.49 8.85
N VAL A 98 1.07 5.39 8.70
CA VAL A 98 2.43 5.03 8.28
C VAL A 98 3.14 4.21 9.36
N GLY A 99 2.98 4.57 10.64
CA GLY A 99 3.58 3.81 11.75
C GLY A 99 3.10 2.37 11.79
N GLU A 100 1.82 2.11 11.53
CA GLU A 100 1.31 0.74 11.45
C GLU A 100 1.85 -0.03 10.24
N ILE A 101 1.93 0.60 9.05
CA ILE A 101 2.60 -0.01 7.88
C ILE A 101 4.05 -0.40 8.23
N GLU A 102 4.81 0.52 8.84
CA GLU A 102 6.19 0.25 9.22
C GLU A 102 6.29 -0.84 10.28
N ARG A 103 5.31 -0.95 11.19
CA ARG A 103 5.26 -2.01 12.21
C ARG A 103 4.97 -3.39 11.60
N THR A 104 3.96 -3.51 10.74
CA THR A 104 3.49 -4.78 10.19
C THR A 104 4.31 -5.27 9.00
N LEU A 105 5.03 -4.38 8.31
CA LEU A 105 5.99 -4.79 7.28
C LEU A 105 7.22 -5.48 7.88
N ARG A 106 7.69 -6.54 7.22
CA ARG A 106 8.97 -7.18 7.52
C ARG A 106 10.15 -6.30 7.10
N PRO A 107 11.33 -6.42 7.71
CA PRO A 107 12.53 -5.76 7.24
C PRO A 107 12.81 -6.10 5.76
N GLY A 108 12.93 -5.08 4.91
CA GLY A 108 13.05 -5.22 3.46
C GLY A 108 11.72 -5.37 2.69
N GLY A 109 10.59 -5.43 3.38
CA GLY A 109 9.24 -5.43 2.80
C GLY A 109 8.91 -4.11 2.10
N LEU A 110 7.90 -4.13 1.24
CA LEU A 110 7.53 -3.01 0.36
C LEU A 110 6.13 -2.47 0.67
N CYS A 111 6.00 -1.15 0.79
CA CYS A 111 4.72 -0.46 0.78
C CYS A 111 4.53 0.24 -0.56
N VAL A 112 3.34 0.14 -1.14
CA VAL A 112 2.94 0.90 -2.32
C VAL A 112 1.70 1.72 -2.00
N LEU A 113 1.83 3.04 -2.13
CA LEU A 113 0.74 3.99 -1.95
C LEU A 113 0.37 4.61 -3.30
N HIS A 114 -0.93 4.58 -3.63
CA HIS A 114 -1.51 5.43 -4.67
C HIS A 114 -2.19 6.62 -3.99
N VAL A 115 -1.84 7.83 -4.41
CA VAL A 115 -2.28 9.11 -3.81
C VAL A 115 -2.61 10.14 -4.88
N ALA A 116 -3.44 11.12 -4.56
CA ALA A 116 -3.82 12.22 -5.44
C ALA A 116 -3.05 13.51 -5.08
N LEU A 117 -1.85 13.67 -5.64
CA LEU A 117 -0.93 14.78 -5.32
C LEU A 117 -0.81 15.82 -6.44
N SER A 118 -0.88 15.42 -7.71
CA SER A 118 -0.68 16.33 -8.85
C SER A 118 -1.92 17.21 -9.15
N THR A 119 -3.13 16.69 -8.92
CA THR A 119 -4.38 17.43 -9.19
C THR A 119 -4.77 18.43 -8.09
N ARG A 120 -3.97 18.57 -7.02
CA ARG A 120 -4.20 19.55 -5.94
C ARG A 120 -3.33 20.80 -6.06
N SER A 121 -2.58 20.94 -7.15
CA SER A 121 -1.71 22.10 -7.43
C SER A 121 -2.45 23.37 -7.88
N ASP A 122 -3.72 23.52 -7.48
CA ASP A 122 -4.48 24.76 -7.65
C ASP A 122 -4.14 25.70 -6.49
N LYS A 123 -3.73 26.92 -6.83
CA LYS A 123 -3.08 27.97 -6.01
C LYS A 123 -3.80 28.45 -4.72
N TYR A 124 -4.72 27.69 -4.15
CA TYR A 124 -5.49 28.04 -2.95
C TYR A 124 -5.63 26.95 -1.88
N SER A 125 -4.93 25.82 -1.98
CA SER A 125 -4.97 24.80 -0.91
C SER A 125 -3.77 24.93 0.03
N ALA A 126 -4.01 25.42 1.24
CA ALA A 126 -3.07 25.41 2.35
C ALA A 126 -2.85 23.98 2.86
N ASN A 127 -2.06 23.17 2.13
CA ASN A 127 -1.82 21.79 2.55
C ASN A 127 -0.42 21.30 2.14
N ASP A 128 0.59 21.71 2.92
CA ASP A 128 1.95 21.13 2.87
C ASP A 128 1.97 19.61 3.13
N LEU A 129 0.91 19.05 3.72
CA LEU A 129 0.76 17.62 4.04
C LEU A 129 0.57 16.73 2.82
N PHE A 130 0.19 17.28 1.66
CA PHE A 130 -0.11 16.52 0.44
C PHE A 130 0.92 16.77 -0.66
N SER A 131 2.19 16.85 -0.27
CA SER A 131 3.31 16.75 -1.19
C SER A 131 3.96 15.37 -1.07
N VAL A 132 4.62 14.92 -2.14
CA VAL A 132 5.48 13.73 -2.08
C VAL A 132 6.51 13.88 -0.96
N GLU A 133 7.09 15.07 -0.79
CA GLU A 133 8.10 15.32 0.25
C GLU A 133 7.55 15.13 1.67
N ALA A 134 6.36 15.65 1.96
CA ALA A 134 5.72 15.46 3.27
C ALA A 134 5.38 13.99 3.53
N LEU A 135 4.83 13.29 2.53
CA LEU A 135 4.57 11.85 2.62
C LEU A 135 5.85 11.07 2.92
N VAL A 136 6.94 11.38 2.22
CA VAL A 136 8.23 10.72 2.42
C VAL A 136 8.78 10.97 3.83
N LYS A 137 8.60 12.17 4.39
CA LYS A 137 9.02 12.51 5.76
C LYS A 137 8.28 11.72 6.85
N LEU A 138 7.09 11.20 6.57
CA LEU A 138 6.35 10.36 7.52
C LEU A 138 6.99 8.98 7.71
N PHE A 139 7.60 8.44 6.66
CA PHE A 139 8.26 7.13 6.69
C PHE A 139 9.68 7.24 7.29
N ARG A 140 9.84 6.85 8.55
CA ARG A 140 11.11 7.01 9.29
C ARG A 140 11.97 5.76 9.19
N GLN A 141 11.33 4.59 9.17
CA GLN A 141 11.99 3.28 9.09
C GLN A 141 12.07 2.75 7.66
N SER A 142 11.56 3.49 6.68
CA SER A 142 11.57 3.11 5.27
C SER A 142 12.34 4.10 4.40
N GLU A 143 12.69 3.67 3.20
CA GLU A 143 13.31 4.49 2.17
C GLU A 143 12.46 4.47 0.90
N VAL A 144 12.47 5.57 0.14
CA VAL A 144 11.76 5.65 -1.14
C VAL A 144 12.51 4.82 -2.17
N VAL A 145 11.80 3.88 -2.80
CA VAL A 145 12.32 3.13 -3.95
C VAL A 145 12.11 3.93 -5.23
N HIS A 146 10.88 4.41 -5.46
CA HIS A 146 10.58 5.33 -6.55
C HIS A 146 9.27 6.08 -6.32
N VAL A 147 9.13 7.15 -7.12
CA VAL A 147 7.89 7.93 -7.28
C VAL A 147 7.60 7.97 -8.78
N ARG A 148 6.38 7.65 -9.19
CA ARG A 148 5.97 7.75 -10.59
C ARG A 148 4.51 8.15 -10.73
N ASN A 149 4.15 8.65 -11.90
CA ASN A 149 2.76 8.89 -12.23
C ASN A 149 2.03 7.56 -12.44
N VAL A 150 0.78 7.52 -12.02
CA VAL A 150 -0.17 6.43 -12.27
C VAL A 150 -1.50 7.04 -12.68
N ASP A 151 -2.34 6.30 -13.39
CA ASP A 151 -3.72 6.70 -13.65
C ASP A 151 -4.64 5.57 -13.15
N GLY A 152 -5.16 5.77 -11.93
CA GLY A 152 -5.98 4.78 -11.26
C GLY A 152 -6.94 5.39 -10.27
N PHE A 153 -8.24 5.32 -10.57
CA PHE A 153 -9.32 5.70 -9.63
C PHE A 153 -9.28 7.15 -9.13
N GLY A 154 -8.73 8.07 -9.92
CA GLY A 154 -8.56 9.48 -9.54
C GLY A 154 -7.29 9.75 -8.72
N LEU A 155 -6.43 8.76 -8.55
CA LEU A 155 -5.10 8.87 -7.96
C LEU A 155 -4.08 8.97 -9.10
N ASP A 156 -3.10 9.85 -8.91
CA ASP A 156 -2.19 10.28 -9.96
C ASP A 156 -0.72 9.94 -9.69
N THR A 157 -0.39 9.57 -8.46
CA THR A 157 0.97 9.33 -8.03
C THR A 157 1.08 8.00 -7.30
N GLU A 158 2.03 7.17 -7.72
CA GLU A 158 2.47 5.97 -7.01
C GLU A 158 3.79 6.27 -6.30
N VAL A 159 3.83 6.02 -4.99
CA VAL A 159 5.05 6.08 -4.18
C VAL A 159 5.31 4.70 -3.60
N VAL A 160 6.53 4.20 -3.81
CA VAL A 160 6.97 2.90 -3.31
C VAL A 160 8.03 3.11 -2.24
N PHE A 161 7.82 2.50 -1.08
CA PHE A 161 8.72 2.51 0.06
C PHE A 161 9.23 1.10 0.33
N ARG A 162 10.48 1.00 0.78
CA ARG A 162 11.08 -0.23 1.30
C ARG A 162 11.42 -0.05 2.77
N LYS A 163 10.92 -0.92 3.64
CA LYS A 163 11.33 -0.93 5.05
C LYS A 163 12.82 -1.26 5.12
N LYS A 164 13.60 -0.47 5.85
CA LYS A 164 15.04 -0.68 6.03
C LYS A 164 15.27 -2.05 6.67
N ARG A 165 16.33 -2.73 6.26
CA ARG A 165 16.76 -3.97 6.91
C ARG A 165 17.46 -3.62 8.21
N ASP A 166 17.14 -4.32 9.30
CA ASP A 166 17.87 -4.14 10.54
C ASP A 166 19.36 -4.39 10.33
N SER A 167 20.18 -3.43 10.75
CA SER A 167 21.64 -3.49 10.62
C SER A 167 22.28 -4.54 11.54
N SER A 168 21.50 -5.24 12.37
CA SER A 168 21.96 -6.26 13.31
C SER A 168 22.36 -7.59 12.64
N ILE A 169 22.03 -7.80 11.36
CA ILE A 169 22.36 -9.04 10.63
C ILE A 169 23.78 -9.02 10.03
N LEU A 170 24.47 -7.88 10.01
CA LEU A 170 25.81 -7.75 9.39
C LEU A 170 27.00 -8.10 10.30
N VAL A 171 26.78 -8.60 11.52
CA VAL A 171 27.86 -9.14 12.38
C VAL A 171 27.64 -10.63 12.60
N ARG A 172 27.90 -11.42 11.57
CA ARG A 172 28.30 -12.82 11.71
C ARG A 172 29.45 -13.09 10.74
N SER A 173 30.63 -12.70 11.20
CA SER A 173 31.93 -13.18 10.71
C SER A 173 32.12 -14.65 11.09
#